data_AF-D9TSI2-F1
#
_entry.id   AF-D9TSI2-F1
#
_cell.length_a   1.000
_cell.length_b   1.000
_cell.length_c   1.000
_cell.angle_alpha   90.00
_cell.angle_beta   90.00
_cell.angle_gamma   90.00
#
_symmetry.space_group_name_H-M   'P 1'
#
loop_
_entity.id
_entity.type
_entity.pdbx_description
1 polymer ?
#
loop_
_entity_poly.entity_id
_entity_poly.type
_entity_poly.pdbx_seq_one_letter_code
_entity_poly.pdbx_strand_id
1 'polypeptide(L)' 'MRHSVFLTIKLVILMSMFLLLFTIITENMFIRFITGSLLGISLIILFSFTVKVQSIFNKEKI' A
#
# COMPACT_ATOMS: atom_id res chain seq x y z
N MET A 1 -11.24 18.44 3.72
CA MET A 1 -11.09 17.75 2.42
C MET A 1 -9.88 16.80 2.35
N ARG A 2 -8.66 17.17 2.82
CA ARG A 2 -7.47 16.28 2.70
C ARG A 2 -7.57 14.94 3.45
N HIS A 3 -8.28 14.87 4.58
CA HIS A 3 -8.47 13.62 5.33
C HIS A 3 -9.13 12.51 4.50
N SER A 4 -10.09 12.86 3.64
CA SER A 4 -10.75 11.88 2.76
C SER A 4 -9.78 11.29 1.74
N VAL A 5 -8.83 12.08 1.24
CA VAL A 5 -7.82 11.62 0.26
C VAL A 5 -6.88 10.60 0.90
N PHE A 6 -6.41 10.86 2.13
CA PHE A 6 -5.57 9.89 2.86
C PHE A 6 -6.32 8.60 3.17
N LEU A 7 -7.61 8.69 3.50
CA LEU A 7 -8.46 7.52 3.73
C LEU A 7 -8.62 6.69 2.45
N THR A 8 -8.85 7.34 1.30
CA THR A 8 -8.91 6.68 0.00
C THR A 8 -7.59 6.00 -0.35
N ILE A 9 -6.44 6.68 -0.20
CA ILE A 9 -5.11 6.08 -0.47
C ILE A 9 -4.87 4.86 0.42
N LYS A 10 -5.21 4.95 1.70
CA LYS A 10 -5.12 3.83 2.65
C LYS A 10 -5.99 2.64 2.24
N LEU A 11 -7.23 2.88 1.82
CA LEU A 11 -8.12 1.82 1.31
C LEU A 11 -7.61 1.20 0.02
N VAL A 12 -7.08 2.00 -0.91
CA VAL A 12 -6.52 1.52 -2.18
C VAL A 12 -5.31 0.61 -1.94
N ILE A 13 -4.41 0.99 -1.02
CA ILE A 13 -3.27 0.15 -0.64
C ILE A 13 -3.73 -1.17 -0.01
N LEU A 14 -4.75 -1.13 0.86
CA LEU A 14 -5.31 -2.32 1.51
C LEU A 14 -5.97 -3.26 0.49
N MET A 15 -6.77 -2.71 -0.43
CA MET A 15 -7.40 -3.45 -1.52
C MET A 15 -6.36 -4.07 -2.45
N SER A 16 -5.28 -3.35 -2.74
CA SER A 16 -4.18 -3.82 -3.59
C SER A 16 -3.42 -4.99 -2.94
N MET A 17 -3.17 -4.94 -1.64
CA MET A 17 -2.61 -6.07 -0.88
C MET A 17 -3.53 -7.30 -0.95
N PHE A 18 -4.84 -7.11 -0.88
CA PHE A 18 -5.81 -8.20 -0.95
C PHE A 18 -5.86 -8.83 -2.34
N LEU A 19 -5.89 -8.02 -3.40
CA LEU A 19 -5.90 -8.48 -4.80
C LEU A 19 -4.61 -9.23 -5.19
N LEU A 20 -3.47 -8.85 -4.63
CA LEU A 20 -2.19 -9.53 -4.83
C LEU A 20 -2.23 -11.02 -4.43
N LEU A 21 -3.04 -11.37 -3.44
CA LEU A 21 -3.25 -12.77 -3.02
C LEU A 21 -4.08 -13.57 -4.03
N PHE A 22 -4.90 -12.91 -4.87
CA PHE A 22 -5.75 -13.57 -5.85
C PHE A 22 -5.12 -13.74 -7.24
N THR A 23 -4.16 -12.88 -7.61
CA THR A 23 -3.44 -12.92 -8.90
C THR A 23 -2.51 -14.15 -9.05
N ILE A 24 -2.52 -15.07 -8.10
CA ILE A 24 -1.51 -16.13 -7.87
C ILE A 24 -1.59 -17.33 -8.85
N ILE A 25 -2.49 -17.33 -9.84
CA ILE A 25 -2.91 -18.56 -10.54
C ILE A 25 -2.07 -18.92 -11.79
N THR A 26 -1.22 -18.04 -12.35
CA THR A 26 -0.77 -18.22 -13.75
C THR A 26 0.74 -18.27 -14.02
N GLU A 27 1.64 -17.96 -13.07
CA GLU A 27 3.10 -17.86 -13.31
C GLU A 27 3.99 -18.83 -12.51
N ASN A 28 5.24 -18.99 -12.96
CA ASN A 28 6.30 -19.78 -12.32
C ASN A 28 6.53 -19.36 -10.85
N MET A 29 6.61 -20.34 -9.94
CA MET A 29 6.62 -20.12 -8.48
C MET A 29 7.75 -19.17 -8.01
N PHE A 30 8.92 -19.21 -8.67
CA PHE A 30 10.08 -18.36 -8.35
C PHE A 30 9.86 -16.88 -8.71
N ILE A 31 9.33 -16.62 -9.92
CA ILE A 31 9.05 -15.26 -10.40
C ILE A 31 7.94 -14.64 -9.54
N ARG A 32 6.92 -15.43 -9.18
CA ARG A 32 5.86 -15.03 -8.25
C ARG A 32 6.40 -14.61 -6.89
N PHE A 33 7.36 -15.34 -6.34
CA PHE A 33 7.94 -15.03 -5.04
C PHE A 33 8.68 -13.68 -5.06
N ILE A 34 9.48 -13.42 -6.10
CA ILE A 34 10.21 -12.16 -6.26
C ILE A 34 9.24 -11.00 -6.52
N THR A 35 8.32 -11.14 -7.48
CA THR A 35 7.37 -10.10 -7.86
C THR A 35 6.38 -9.79 -6.73
N GLY A 36 5.83 -10.81 -6.07
CA GLY A 36 4.93 -10.66 -4.93
C GLY A 36 5.62 -10.03 -3.72
N SER A 37 6.87 -10.42 -3.43
CA SER A 37 7.65 -9.80 -2.36
C SER A 37 7.98 -8.35 -2.68
N LEU A 38 8.42 -8.05 -3.91
CA LEU A 38 8.75 -6.69 -4.34
C LEU A 38 7.52 -5.77 -4.23
N LEU A 39 6.38 -6.20 -4.78
CA LEU A 39 5.12 -5.45 -4.72
C LEU A 39 4.61 -5.29 -3.28
N GLY A 40 4.70 -6.35 -2.46
CA GLY A 40 4.31 -6.30 -1.05
C GLY A 40 5.15 -5.30 -0.25
N ILE A 41 6.48 -5.33 -0.41
CA ILE A 41 7.41 -4.41 0.23
C ILE A 41 7.14 -2.97 -0.22
N SER A 42 6.94 -2.75 -1.53
CA SER A 42 6.59 -1.42 -2.06
C SER A 42 5.31 -0.87 -1.43
N LEU A 43 4.25 -1.68 -1.31
CA LEU A 43 2.99 -1.26 -0.69
C LEU A 43 3.16 -0.93 0.80
N ILE A 44 3.96 -1.70 1.54
CA ILE A 44 4.27 -1.43 2.95
C ILE A 44 5.01 -0.10 3.12
N ILE A 45 6.02 0.16 2.28
CA ILE A 45 6.77 1.42 2.29
C ILE A 45 5.83 2.61 2.00
N LEU A 46 4.97 2.47 0.99
CA LEU A 46 4.03 3.51 0.56
C LEU A 46 2.95 3.77 1.62
N PHE A 47 2.49 2.73 2.32
CA PHE A 47 1.60 2.84 3.46
C PHE A 47 2.26 3.62 4.61
N SER A 48 3.47 3.22 4.99
CA SER A 48 4.24 3.88 6.05
C SER A 48 4.52 5.34 5.73
N PHE A 49 4.84 5.65 4.48
CA PHE A 49 4.98 7.01 3.98
C PHE A 49 3.68 7.80 4.10
N THR A 50 2.55 7.22 3.66
CA THR A 50 1.23 7.86 3.74
C THR A 50 0.85 8.20 5.18
N VAL A 51 1.12 7.29 6.12
CA VAL A 51 0.89 7.50 7.56
C VAL A 51 1.80 8.60 8.11
N LYS A 52 3.08 8.60 7.75
CA LYS A 52 4.04 9.62 8.19
C LYS A 52 3.66 11.01 7.69
N VAL A 53 3.27 11.11 6.42
CA VAL A 53 2.81 12.36 5.81
C VAL A 53 1.50 12.83 6.44
N GLN A 54 0.52 11.94 6.67
CA GLN A 54 -0.72 12.29 7.36
C GLN A 54 -0.46 12.83 8.77
N SER A 55 0.49 12.24 9.50
CA SER A 55 0.90 12.69 10.84
C SER A 55 1.51 14.10 10.82
N ILE A 56 2.43 14.37 9.88
CA ILE A 56 3.04 15.71 9.71
C ILE A 56 1.98 16.76 9.38
N PHE A 57 1.09 16.48 8.42
CA PHE A 57 0.02 17.41 8.04
C PHE A 57 -1.01 17.67 9.15
N ASN A 58 -1.27 16.69 10.02
CA ASN A 58 -2.12 16.91 11.20
C ASN A 58 -1.39 17.72 12.29
N LYS A 59 -0.06 17.61 12.38
CA LYS A 59 0.76 18.30 13.38
C LYS A 59 0.99 19.78 13.05
N GLU A 60 1.00 20.15 11.77
CA GLU A 60 1.06 21.55 11.30
C GLU A 60 -0.24 22.34 11.50
N LYS A 61 -1.31 21.69 11.98
CA LYS A 61 -2.61 22.33 12.19
C LYS A 61 -2.83 22.83 13.63
N ILE A 62 -1.78 22.80 14.46
CA ILE A 62 -1.76 23.32 15.85
C ILE A 62 -1.03 24.66 15.87
#